data_AF-A0A158S5N4-F1
#
_entry.id   AF-A0A158S5N4-F1
#
_cell.length_a   1.000
_cell.length_b   1.000
_cell.length_c   1.000
_cell.angle_alpha   90.00
_cell.angle_beta   90.00
_cell.angle_gamma   90.00
#
_symmetry.space_group_name_H-M   'P 1'
#
loop_
_entity.id
_entity.type
_entity.pdbx_description
1 polymer ?
#
loop_
_entity_poly.entity_id
_entity_poly.type
_entity_poly.pdbx_seq_one_letter_code
_entity_poly.pdbx_strand_id
1 'polypeptide(L)'
;MSKLAKAGWIAGIAIACTATVATAPAYANSAAVDYFRTRADRTAVPSLLSQDDRAYYKQVFDAIDAKNWSKVQQMLSERPDGPLHQQARAEYYLAAGSPKIELPDLQDWLAKGTELPGADQISRLALKRGADAIPDLPTEQQFARLPSMTKRTRPASISDGTMPEAISSSILERIKNDDPMGARVLLDGIDAGLSNSARAEWRQRVAWSFYIENQDTSAYQMAQLAALGTGPWVGEAWWTAGLAAWRLGDCDAASDAFAKAAKASENAELTSASYYWQSRALVRCRRPDLATEPLRMAAKRDETLYGMLASEQLGVHLPEQHAGADFTQTDWQSLRNNTNVRAAVELAEIGEVGLADEVLRHQARIGDPKQYEPLSRLARDLGLPSTQLWMAYNAPRGGKPEPATRFPTPKWTPIGGWKVDPALVYAHALQESIFQTSVVSPAGARGLMQIMPSAARDHASDIGVSGSPSDLNKPEINLAFGQRHLEMLKSASGTQGLLPKVMAAYNAGLAPITRWNTEIKDDGDPLLWMESIPYWETRGYVNIVLRNYWMYERQAGGVSESRVALAQDMWPTFPELAGSKAVRMAANGAILRGH
;
A
#
# COMPACT_ATOMS: atom_id res chain seq x y z
N MET A 1 -56.64 54.71 -20.19
CA MET A 1 -56.02 55.50 -19.10
C MET A 1 -56.28 54.78 -17.78
N SER A 2 -55.21 54.60 -16.98
CA SER A 2 -55.11 54.15 -15.56
C SER A 2 -55.96 52.94 -15.08
N LYS A 3 -55.39 51.74 -14.91
CA LYS A 3 -54.58 51.22 -13.76
C LYS A 3 -55.27 51.31 -12.38
N LEU A 4 -55.57 50.15 -11.76
CA LEU A 4 -54.80 49.60 -10.63
C LEU A 4 -55.35 48.26 -10.08
N ALA A 5 -54.43 47.31 -9.96
CA ALA A 5 -54.27 46.22 -8.98
C ALA A 5 -55.44 45.29 -8.62
N LYS A 6 -55.34 44.02 -9.06
CA LYS A 6 -55.89 42.85 -8.36
C LYS A 6 -54.74 41.93 -7.96
N ALA A 7 -54.55 41.75 -6.66
CA ALA A 7 -53.72 40.71 -6.08
C ALA A 7 -54.52 39.40 -6.09
N GLY A 8 -54.02 38.38 -6.78
CA GLY A 8 -54.58 37.03 -6.79
C GLY A 8 -53.96 36.19 -5.68
N TRP A 9 -54.80 35.69 -4.78
CA TRP A 9 -54.48 34.54 -3.94
C TRP A 9 -54.95 33.29 -4.68
N ILE A 10 -54.02 32.43 -5.11
CA ILE A 10 -54.32 31.07 -5.55
C ILE A 10 -53.53 30.13 -4.65
N ALA A 11 -54.26 29.35 -3.88
CA ALA A 11 -53.76 28.23 -3.10
C ALA A 11 -53.27 27.13 -4.06
N GLY A 12 -51.96 26.89 -4.07
CA GLY A 12 -51.33 25.76 -4.75
C GLY A 12 -51.06 24.65 -3.74
N ILE A 13 -51.80 23.56 -3.84
CA ILE A 13 -51.58 22.31 -3.11
C ILE A 13 -50.23 21.73 -3.57
N ALA A 14 -49.22 21.78 -2.70
CA ALA A 14 -47.97 21.07 -2.91
C ALA A 14 -48.15 19.61 -2.48
N ILE A 15 -48.29 18.73 -3.46
CA ILE A 15 -48.23 17.27 -3.25
C ILE A 15 -46.78 16.94 -2.86
N ALA A 16 -46.57 16.63 -1.58
CA ALA A 16 -45.33 16.08 -1.10
C ALA A 16 -45.19 14.64 -1.62
N CYS A 17 -44.52 14.47 -2.76
CA CYS A 17 -44.00 13.17 -3.16
C CYS A 17 -42.83 12.81 -2.24
N THR A 18 -43.12 12.12 -1.14
CA THR A 18 -42.12 11.36 -0.39
C THR A 18 -41.66 10.20 -1.28
N ALA A 19 -40.65 10.44 -2.11
CA ALA A 19 -39.87 9.37 -2.69
C ALA A 19 -39.09 8.70 -1.54
N THR A 20 -39.66 7.64 -0.98
CA THR A 20 -38.91 6.69 -0.16
C THR A 20 -37.89 6.04 -1.07
N VAL A 21 -36.69 6.62 -1.14
CA VAL A 21 -35.52 5.93 -1.68
C VAL A 21 -35.29 4.76 -0.73
N ALA A 22 -35.66 3.56 -1.16
CA ALA A 22 -35.32 2.34 -0.47
C ALA A 22 -33.79 2.33 -0.30
N THR A 23 -33.35 2.43 0.95
CA THR A 23 -31.96 2.25 1.32
C THR A 23 -31.55 0.85 0.89
N ALA A 24 -30.66 0.74 -0.09
CA ALA A 24 -29.93 -0.48 -0.38
C ALA A 24 -28.47 -0.33 0.12
N PRO A 25 -28.21 -0.30 1.45
CA PRO A 25 -26.85 -0.13 1.94
C PRO A 25 -26.09 -1.46 2.01
N ALA A 26 -26.73 -2.61 1.74
CA ALA A 26 -26.12 -3.92 1.96
C ALA A 26 -25.46 -4.56 0.72
N TYR A 27 -25.65 -4.00 -0.48
CA TYR A 27 -25.17 -4.61 -1.73
C TYR A 27 -23.87 -4.00 -2.29
N ALA A 28 -23.37 -2.90 -1.73
CA ALA A 28 -22.23 -2.19 -2.29
C ALA A 28 -20.85 -2.73 -1.83
N ASN A 29 -20.78 -3.32 -0.63
CA ASN A 29 -19.53 -3.86 -0.08
C ASN A 29 -19.24 -5.32 -0.46
N SER A 30 -20.23 -6.03 -1.02
CA SER A 30 -20.00 -7.38 -1.55
C SER A 30 -19.09 -7.34 -2.79
N ALA A 31 -19.10 -6.25 -3.57
CA ALA A 31 -18.40 -6.21 -4.85
C ALA A 31 -16.87 -6.35 -4.74
N ALA A 32 -16.22 -5.64 -3.82
CA ALA A 32 -14.77 -5.74 -3.64
C ALA A 32 -14.35 -7.08 -3.02
N VAL A 33 -15.08 -7.53 -2.01
CA VAL A 33 -14.88 -8.84 -1.39
C VAL A 33 -15.07 -9.96 -2.41
N ASP A 34 -16.16 -9.95 -3.18
CA ASP A 34 -16.47 -10.94 -4.21
C ASP A 34 -15.44 -10.89 -5.34
N TYR A 35 -15.00 -9.68 -5.74
CA TYR A 35 -13.96 -9.50 -6.74
C TYR A 35 -12.68 -10.23 -6.32
N PHE A 36 -12.12 -9.94 -5.14
CA PHE A 36 -10.87 -10.55 -4.71
C PHE A 36 -11.01 -12.03 -4.33
N ARG A 37 -12.16 -12.46 -3.80
CA ARG A 37 -12.41 -13.88 -3.50
C ARG A 37 -12.48 -14.73 -4.76
N THR A 38 -13.16 -14.25 -5.80
CA THR A 38 -13.30 -14.99 -7.07
C THR A 38 -12.09 -14.82 -7.98
N ARG A 39 -11.24 -13.81 -7.75
CA ARG A 39 -10.04 -13.55 -8.55
C ARG A 39 -9.03 -14.71 -8.52
N ALA A 40 -8.93 -15.43 -7.41
CA ALA A 40 -8.07 -16.62 -7.33
C ALA A 40 -8.41 -17.65 -8.43
N ASP A 41 -9.69 -17.74 -8.79
CA ASP A 41 -10.23 -18.72 -9.75
C ASP A 41 -10.43 -18.14 -11.16
N ARG A 42 -10.24 -16.82 -11.35
CA ARG A 42 -10.38 -16.15 -12.65
C ARG A 42 -9.03 -16.08 -13.35
N THR A 43 -9.05 -16.43 -14.62
CA THR A 43 -7.92 -16.20 -15.53
C THR A 43 -8.41 -16.11 -16.96
N ALA A 44 -7.88 -15.14 -17.71
CA ALA A 44 -8.04 -15.09 -19.16
C ALA A 44 -6.89 -15.80 -19.89
N VAL A 45 -5.93 -16.35 -19.15
CA VAL A 45 -4.82 -17.14 -19.70
C VAL A 45 -5.34 -18.57 -19.94
N PRO A 46 -5.26 -19.09 -21.19
CA PRO A 46 -5.60 -20.48 -21.45
C PRO A 46 -4.64 -21.42 -20.73
N SER A 47 -5.14 -22.56 -20.26
CA SER A 47 -4.26 -23.63 -19.78
C SER A 47 -3.44 -24.18 -20.94
N LEU A 48 -2.13 -24.18 -20.79
CA LEU A 48 -1.17 -24.64 -21.79
C LEU A 48 -0.74 -26.08 -21.55
N LEU A 49 -0.80 -26.54 -20.31
CA LEU A 49 -0.42 -27.89 -19.92
C LEU A 49 -1.64 -28.81 -19.80
N SER A 50 -1.45 -30.08 -20.18
CA SER A 50 -2.39 -31.13 -19.78
C SER A 50 -2.28 -31.39 -18.27
N GLN A 51 -3.27 -32.08 -17.69
CA GLN A 51 -3.20 -32.49 -16.28
C GLN A 51 -2.00 -33.40 -16.00
N ASP A 52 -1.69 -34.29 -16.96
CA ASP A 52 -0.56 -35.20 -16.87
C ASP A 52 0.76 -34.44 -16.94
N ASP A 53 0.88 -33.44 -17.83
CA ASP A 53 2.09 -32.62 -17.94
C ASP A 53 2.30 -31.75 -16.70
N ARG A 54 1.24 -31.20 -16.11
CA ARG A 54 1.35 -30.47 -14.83
C ARG A 54 1.90 -31.34 -13.73
N ALA A 55 1.31 -32.54 -13.54
CA ALA A 55 1.75 -33.48 -12.51
C ALA A 55 3.19 -33.97 -12.77
N TYR A 56 3.56 -34.11 -14.04
CA TYR A 56 4.89 -34.54 -14.46
C TYR A 56 5.95 -33.48 -14.17
N TYR A 57 5.79 -32.26 -14.70
CA TYR A 57 6.79 -31.21 -14.52
C TYR A 57 6.89 -30.77 -13.07
N LYS A 58 5.80 -30.78 -12.30
CA LYS A 58 5.88 -30.57 -10.85
C LYS A 58 6.88 -31.53 -10.19
N GLN A 59 6.82 -32.82 -10.54
CA GLN A 59 7.78 -33.81 -10.03
C GLN A 59 9.21 -33.62 -10.55
N VAL A 60 9.38 -33.04 -11.75
CA VAL A 60 10.71 -32.68 -12.28
C VAL A 60 11.32 -31.58 -11.42
N PHE A 61 10.58 -30.48 -11.18
CA PHE A 61 11.07 -29.38 -10.35
C PHE A 61 11.27 -29.80 -8.88
N ASP A 62 10.36 -30.60 -8.30
CA ASP A 62 10.55 -31.19 -6.97
C ASP A 62 11.86 -32.02 -6.91
N ALA A 63 12.19 -32.75 -7.98
CA ALA A 63 13.43 -33.53 -8.06
C ALA A 63 14.67 -32.65 -8.25
N ILE A 64 14.56 -31.52 -8.96
CA ILE A 64 15.63 -30.51 -9.08
C ILE A 64 15.92 -29.90 -7.70
N ASP A 65 14.89 -29.48 -6.98
CA ASP A 65 15.01 -28.91 -5.63
C ASP A 65 15.60 -29.90 -4.63
N ALA A 66 15.17 -31.17 -4.71
CA ALA A 66 15.72 -32.26 -3.91
C ALA A 66 17.13 -32.71 -4.36
N LYS A 67 17.67 -32.13 -5.44
CA LYS A 67 18.97 -32.48 -6.04
C LYS A 67 19.08 -33.95 -6.45
N ASN A 68 17.97 -34.55 -6.87
CA ASN A 68 17.91 -35.94 -7.31
C ASN A 68 18.20 -36.04 -8.81
N TRP A 69 19.47 -35.85 -9.18
CA TRP A 69 19.89 -35.68 -10.58
C TRP A 69 19.63 -36.88 -11.49
N SER A 70 19.73 -38.11 -10.96
CA SER A 70 19.42 -39.32 -11.75
C SER A 70 17.95 -39.36 -12.14
N LYS A 71 17.05 -39.00 -11.21
CA LYS A 71 15.62 -38.88 -11.49
C LYS A 71 15.33 -37.75 -12.48
N VAL A 72 15.96 -36.58 -12.30
CA VAL A 72 15.80 -35.45 -13.23
C VAL A 72 16.21 -35.83 -14.65
N GLN A 73 17.38 -36.45 -14.83
CA GLN A 73 17.88 -36.86 -16.15
C GLN A 73 16.96 -37.91 -16.80
N GLN A 74 16.51 -38.91 -16.04
CA GLN A 74 15.55 -39.89 -16.53
C GLN A 74 14.27 -39.18 -17.02
N MET A 75 13.68 -38.33 -16.18
CA MET A 75 12.44 -37.65 -16.51
C MET A 75 12.59 -36.68 -17.70
N LEU A 76 13.68 -35.93 -17.79
CA LEU A 76 13.90 -35.04 -18.95
C LEU A 76 14.07 -35.82 -20.27
N SER A 77 14.40 -37.11 -20.23
CA SER A 77 14.47 -37.94 -21.45
C SER A 77 13.11 -38.53 -21.90
N GLU A 78 12.10 -38.56 -21.04
CA GLU A 78 10.82 -39.26 -21.27
C GLU A 78 9.71 -38.38 -21.84
N ARG A 79 9.95 -37.06 -21.96
CA ARG A 79 8.94 -36.10 -22.43
C ARG A 79 9.46 -35.26 -23.61
N PRO A 80 8.55 -34.82 -24.50
CA PRO A 80 8.91 -33.99 -25.63
C PRO A 80 9.35 -32.58 -25.18
N ASP A 81 10.06 -31.91 -26.08
CA ASP A 81 10.55 -30.55 -25.92
C ASP A 81 9.41 -29.51 -25.81
N GLY A 82 9.73 -28.31 -25.33
CA GLY A 82 8.79 -27.22 -25.13
C GLY A 82 9.35 -26.11 -24.23
N PRO A 83 8.66 -24.97 -24.07
CA PRO A 83 9.18 -23.85 -23.27
C PRO A 83 9.46 -24.22 -21.81
N LEU A 84 8.51 -24.85 -21.11
CA LEU A 84 8.74 -25.37 -19.75
C LEU A 84 9.83 -26.44 -19.68
N HIS A 85 9.90 -27.32 -20.69
CA HIS A 85 10.95 -28.34 -20.76
C HIS A 85 12.35 -27.73 -20.84
N GLN A 86 12.51 -26.72 -21.70
CA GLN A 86 13.78 -26.02 -21.84
C GLN A 86 14.13 -25.23 -20.58
N GLN A 87 13.14 -24.63 -19.91
CA GLN A 87 13.39 -24.01 -18.61
C GLN A 87 13.85 -25.05 -17.57
N ALA A 88 13.19 -26.21 -17.48
CA ALA A 88 13.59 -27.27 -16.55
C ALA A 88 15.01 -27.79 -16.82
N ARG A 89 15.39 -27.91 -18.11
CA ARG A 89 16.79 -28.21 -18.50
C ARG A 89 17.75 -27.11 -18.05
N ALA A 90 17.38 -25.84 -18.17
CA ALA A 90 18.21 -24.73 -17.73
C ALA A 90 18.46 -24.77 -16.23
N GLU A 91 17.39 -24.96 -15.43
CA GLU A 91 17.50 -25.12 -13.97
C GLU A 91 18.42 -26.29 -13.62
N TYR A 92 18.26 -27.44 -14.27
CA TYR A 92 19.13 -28.60 -14.07
C TYR A 92 20.60 -28.31 -14.44
N TYR A 93 20.85 -27.70 -15.60
CA TYR A 93 22.21 -27.43 -16.10
C TYR A 93 22.96 -26.41 -15.23
N LEU A 94 22.24 -25.47 -14.63
CA LEU A 94 22.79 -24.37 -13.84
C LEU A 94 22.77 -24.67 -12.32
N ALA A 95 22.02 -25.69 -11.88
CA ALA A 95 21.91 -26.05 -10.48
C ALA A 95 23.26 -26.40 -9.83
N ALA A 96 23.48 -25.88 -8.63
CA ALA A 96 24.67 -26.18 -7.86
C ALA A 96 24.75 -27.67 -7.47
N GLY A 97 25.77 -28.34 -7.99
CA GLY A 97 26.03 -29.77 -7.73
C GLY A 97 25.40 -30.71 -8.76
N SER A 98 24.80 -30.18 -9.84
CA SER A 98 24.36 -31.01 -10.97
C SER A 98 25.55 -31.65 -11.70
N PRO A 99 25.33 -32.78 -12.41
CA PRO A 99 26.36 -33.42 -13.21
C PRO A 99 26.94 -32.48 -14.27
N LYS A 100 28.17 -32.77 -14.69
CA LYS A 100 28.81 -32.03 -15.78
C LYS A 100 28.02 -32.26 -17.07
N ILE A 101 27.44 -31.18 -17.60
CA ILE A 101 26.76 -31.20 -18.89
C ILE A 101 27.80 -31.11 -20.02
N GLU A 102 27.64 -31.98 -21.02
CA GLU A 102 28.54 -32.07 -22.17
C GLU A 102 28.14 -31.10 -23.29
N LEU A 103 29.11 -30.75 -24.14
CA LEU A 103 28.93 -29.71 -25.16
C LEU A 103 27.71 -29.94 -26.09
N PRO A 104 27.44 -31.17 -26.60
CA PRO A 104 26.29 -31.38 -27.49
C PRO A 104 24.95 -31.02 -26.84
N ASP A 105 24.78 -31.31 -25.54
CA ASP A 105 23.55 -31.01 -24.81
C ASP A 105 23.36 -29.50 -24.60
N LEU A 106 24.47 -28.78 -24.36
CA LEU A 106 24.46 -27.32 -24.24
C LEU A 106 24.14 -26.66 -25.57
N GLN A 107 24.68 -27.18 -26.67
CA GLN A 107 24.40 -26.68 -28.03
C GLN A 107 22.95 -26.95 -28.44
N ASP A 108 22.41 -28.14 -28.13
CA ASP A 108 20.99 -28.45 -28.38
C ASP A 108 20.07 -27.54 -27.57
N TRP A 109 20.40 -27.25 -26.30
CA TRP A 109 19.64 -26.29 -25.50
C TRP A 109 19.71 -24.88 -26.11
N LEU A 110 20.91 -24.39 -26.46
CA LEU A 110 21.11 -23.06 -27.05
C LEU A 110 20.45 -22.91 -28.43
N ALA A 111 20.14 -24.00 -29.15
CA ALA A 111 19.41 -23.91 -30.40
C ALA A 111 17.96 -23.40 -30.23
N LYS A 112 17.40 -23.49 -29.02
CA LYS A 112 15.98 -23.21 -28.74
C LYS A 112 15.75 -22.28 -27.53
N GLY A 113 16.73 -22.18 -26.62
CA GLY A 113 16.60 -21.48 -25.34
C GLY A 113 17.25 -20.09 -25.28
N THR A 114 17.67 -19.49 -26.39
CA THR A 114 18.40 -18.19 -26.39
C THR A 114 17.62 -17.03 -25.78
N GLU A 115 16.30 -17.11 -25.78
CA GLU A 115 15.42 -16.10 -25.15
C GLU A 115 15.14 -16.39 -23.67
N LEU A 116 15.39 -17.60 -23.16
CA LEU A 116 15.07 -17.98 -21.79
C LEU A 116 16.11 -17.42 -20.79
N PRO A 117 15.72 -17.19 -19.52
CA PRO A 117 16.67 -16.89 -18.46
C PRO A 117 17.80 -17.92 -18.39
N GLY A 118 19.01 -17.46 -18.06
CA GLY A 118 20.19 -18.32 -17.97
C GLY A 118 20.87 -18.65 -19.31
N ALA A 119 20.34 -18.19 -20.45
CA ALA A 119 20.97 -18.39 -21.76
C ALA A 119 22.42 -17.86 -21.82
N ASP A 120 22.70 -16.75 -21.13
CA ASP A 120 24.05 -16.19 -21.01
C ASP A 120 24.99 -17.10 -20.21
N GLN A 121 24.50 -17.71 -19.14
CA GLN A 121 25.24 -18.64 -18.30
C GLN A 121 25.51 -19.94 -19.04
N ILE A 122 24.52 -20.49 -19.74
CA ILE A 122 24.66 -21.70 -20.56
C ILE A 122 25.60 -21.46 -21.74
N SER A 123 25.55 -20.27 -22.36
CA SER A 123 26.51 -19.87 -23.40
C SER A 123 27.95 -19.85 -22.88
N ARG A 124 28.20 -19.26 -21.70
CA ARG A 124 29.51 -19.30 -21.05
C ARG A 124 29.94 -20.73 -20.70
N LEU A 125 29.01 -21.57 -20.28
CA LEU A 125 29.27 -22.98 -20.01
C LEU A 125 29.68 -23.72 -21.29
N ALA A 126 28.99 -23.49 -22.41
CA ALA A 126 29.31 -24.07 -23.71
C ALA A 126 30.70 -23.66 -24.21
N LEU A 127 31.05 -22.37 -24.13
CA LEU A 127 32.40 -21.88 -24.44
C LEU A 127 33.46 -22.59 -23.59
N LYS A 128 33.21 -22.75 -22.29
CA LYS A 128 34.11 -23.49 -21.38
C LYS A 128 34.20 -25.00 -21.73
N ARG A 129 33.25 -25.54 -22.49
CA ARG A 129 33.24 -26.93 -23.00
C ARG A 129 33.81 -27.05 -24.41
N GLY A 130 34.35 -25.97 -24.99
CA GLY A 130 34.98 -25.98 -26.30
C GLY A 130 34.04 -25.63 -27.45
N ALA A 131 32.94 -24.92 -27.19
CA ALA A 131 32.16 -24.32 -28.27
C ALA A 131 33.01 -23.25 -29.00
N ASP A 132 33.12 -23.35 -30.32
CA ASP A 132 33.82 -22.33 -31.13
C ASP A 132 32.98 -21.06 -31.31
N ALA A 133 31.65 -21.20 -31.28
CA ALA A 133 30.70 -20.10 -31.40
C ALA A 133 29.44 -20.38 -30.56
N ILE A 134 28.76 -19.31 -30.17
CA ILE A 134 27.46 -19.34 -29.50
C ILE A 134 26.45 -18.55 -30.34
N PRO A 135 25.14 -18.90 -30.31
CA PRO A 135 24.12 -18.10 -30.95
C PRO A 135 24.03 -16.69 -30.39
N ASP A 136 23.54 -15.74 -31.18
CA ASP A 136 23.26 -14.39 -30.71
C ASP A 136 22.17 -14.41 -29.64
N LEU A 137 22.42 -13.71 -28.54
CA LEU A 137 21.47 -13.55 -27.45
C LEU A 137 20.74 -12.20 -27.56
N PRO A 138 19.46 -12.14 -27.16
CA PRO A 138 18.74 -10.88 -27.12
C PRO A 138 19.40 -9.90 -26.13
N THR A 139 19.39 -8.61 -26.46
CA THR A 139 19.95 -7.56 -25.61
C THR A 139 18.88 -7.04 -24.65
N GLU A 140 19.23 -6.92 -23.37
CA GLU A 140 18.36 -6.28 -22.38
C GLU A 140 18.24 -4.77 -22.65
N GLN A 141 17.03 -4.26 -22.55
CA GLN A 141 16.72 -2.85 -22.74
C GLN A 141 17.07 -2.03 -21.49
N GLN A 142 17.29 -0.73 -21.69
CA GLN A 142 17.44 0.21 -20.59
C GLN A 142 16.09 0.55 -19.96
N PHE A 143 16.03 0.50 -18.63
CA PHE A 143 14.82 0.82 -17.86
C PHE A 143 14.98 2.16 -17.14
N ALA A 144 13.89 2.93 -17.11
CA ALA A 144 13.77 4.12 -16.30
C ALA A 144 12.95 3.82 -15.04
N ARG A 145 13.37 4.41 -13.91
CA ARG A 145 12.59 4.36 -12.66
C ARG A 145 11.38 5.29 -12.77
N LEU A 146 10.20 4.75 -12.51
CA LEU A 146 8.95 5.49 -12.47
C LEU A 146 8.66 6.01 -11.04
N PRO A 147 7.80 7.04 -10.90
CA PRO A 147 7.39 7.53 -9.58
C PRO A 147 6.78 6.41 -8.73
N SER A 148 7.17 6.36 -7.45
CA SER A 148 6.62 5.41 -6.49
C SER A 148 5.23 5.84 -5.99
N MET A 149 4.53 4.93 -5.32
CA MET A 149 3.35 5.29 -4.52
C MET A 149 3.66 6.46 -3.57
N THR A 150 2.67 7.33 -3.36
CA THR A 150 2.77 8.46 -2.43
C THR A 150 2.85 7.94 -0.98
N LYS A 151 3.72 8.51 -0.16
CA LYS A 151 3.84 8.15 1.26
C LYS A 151 4.15 9.41 2.05
N ARG A 152 3.58 9.53 3.25
CA ARG A 152 3.97 10.59 4.18
C ARG A 152 5.36 10.27 4.72
N THR A 153 6.34 11.03 4.28
CA THR A 153 7.75 10.86 4.68
C THR A 153 8.13 11.98 5.62
N ARG A 154 8.89 11.65 6.66
CA ARG A 154 9.48 12.66 7.53
C ARG A 154 10.58 13.37 6.75
N PRO A 155 10.68 14.70 6.78
CA PRO A 155 11.85 15.38 6.27
C PRO A 155 13.14 14.83 6.90
N ALA A 156 14.22 14.77 6.12
CA ALA A 156 15.50 14.31 6.62
C ALA A 156 16.02 15.25 7.72
N SER A 157 16.67 14.69 8.74
CA SER A 157 17.33 15.50 9.77
C SER A 157 18.44 16.34 9.15
N ILE A 158 18.57 17.59 9.59
CA ILE A 158 19.59 18.53 9.14
C ILE A 158 20.90 18.20 9.83
N SER A 159 21.92 17.88 9.03
CA SER A 159 23.27 17.53 9.48
C SER A 159 24.31 18.50 8.91
N ASP A 160 24.13 19.79 9.19
CA ASP A 160 25.03 20.87 8.72
C ASP A 160 26.09 21.27 9.75
N GLY A 161 26.19 20.54 10.87
CA GLY A 161 27.15 20.77 11.94
C GLY A 161 26.75 21.86 12.95
N THR A 162 25.64 22.58 12.74
CA THR A 162 25.21 23.64 13.67
C THR A 162 24.50 23.10 14.91
N MET A 163 23.93 21.89 14.86
CA MET A 163 23.29 21.22 15.99
C MET A 163 24.25 20.26 16.70
N PRO A 164 24.66 20.52 17.97
CA PRO A 164 25.49 19.60 18.72
C PRO A 164 24.75 18.30 19.08
N GLU A 165 25.40 17.14 18.91
CA GLU A 165 24.82 15.82 19.15
C GLU A 165 24.35 15.60 20.61
N ALA A 166 25.09 16.14 21.58
CA ALA A 166 24.71 16.06 22.99
C ALA A 166 23.40 16.82 23.27
N ILE A 167 23.19 17.97 22.61
CA ILE A 167 21.97 18.78 22.78
C ILE A 167 20.79 18.14 22.06
N SER A 168 20.98 17.69 20.83
CA SER A 168 19.92 16.99 20.09
C SER A 168 19.45 15.74 20.82
N SER A 169 20.37 14.95 21.38
CA SER A 169 20.06 13.77 22.19
C SER A 169 19.28 14.13 23.44
N SER A 170 19.70 15.19 24.16
CA SER A 170 19.00 15.66 25.37
C SER A 170 17.60 16.21 25.06
N ILE A 171 17.42 16.91 23.94
CA ILE A 171 16.10 17.37 23.47
C ILE A 171 15.20 16.18 23.18
N LEU A 172 15.70 15.17 22.46
CA LEU A 172 14.91 13.96 22.14
C LEU A 172 14.55 13.16 23.39
N GLU A 173 15.44 13.10 24.39
CA GLU A 173 15.15 12.50 25.69
C GLU A 173 14.03 13.23 26.43
N ARG A 174 14.06 14.57 26.45
CA ARG A 174 13.00 15.40 27.03
C ARG A 174 11.66 15.16 26.34
N ILE A 175 11.64 15.13 25.01
CA ILE A 175 10.43 14.82 24.23
C ILE A 175 9.90 13.42 24.53
N LYS A 176 10.78 12.42 24.66
CA LYS A 176 10.40 11.04 24.99
C LYS A 176 9.78 10.92 26.38
N ASN A 177 10.15 11.81 27.30
CA ASN A 177 9.68 11.85 28.68
C ASN A 177 8.57 12.88 28.90
N ASP A 178 7.86 13.27 27.83
CA ASP A 178 6.70 14.18 27.87
C ASP A 178 7.04 15.56 28.51
N ASP A 179 8.28 16.03 28.33
CA ASP A 179 8.80 17.32 28.85
C ASP A 179 9.10 18.32 27.71
N PRO A 180 8.08 18.88 27.04
CA PRO A 180 8.28 19.83 25.94
C PRO A 180 8.91 21.15 26.40
N MET A 181 8.70 21.55 27.65
CA MET A 181 9.30 22.78 28.19
C MET A 181 10.80 22.61 28.44
N GLY A 182 11.23 21.50 29.03
CA GLY A 182 12.65 21.19 29.18
C GLY A 182 13.35 21.06 27.82
N ALA A 183 12.69 20.46 26.82
CA ALA A 183 13.17 20.43 25.44
C ALA A 183 13.33 21.85 24.85
N ARG A 184 12.36 22.74 25.08
CA ARG A 184 12.41 24.15 24.66
C ARG A 184 13.57 24.91 25.28
N VAL A 185 13.81 24.75 26.59
CA VAL A 185 14.90 25.43 27.31
C VAL A 185 16.27 25.05 26.73
N LEU A 186 16.48 23.76 26.44
CA LEU A 186 17.72 23.28 25.80
C LEU A 186 17.92 23.88 24.42
N LEU A 187 16.85 23.93 23.61
CA LEU A 187 16.90 24.51 22.28
C LEU A 187 17.22 26.02 22.32
N ASP A 188 16.54 26.77 23.19
CA ASP A 188 16.74 28.23 23.33
C ASP A 188 18.19 28.60 23.69
N GLY A 189 18.87 27.74 24.46
CA GLY A 189 20.28 27.95 24.83
C GLY A 189 21.25 27.96 23.64
N ILE A 190 20.88 27.35 22.50
CA ILE A 190 21.75 27.22 21.32
C ILE A 190 21.12 27.76 20.02
N ASP A 191 19.84 28.15 20.06
CA ASP A 191 19.03 28.48 18.88
C ASP A 191 19.67 29.59 18.01
N ALA A 192 20.30 30.58 18.65
CA ALA A 192 21.00 31.67 17.97
C ALA A 192 22.16 31.18 17.07
N GLY A 193 22.80 30.06 17.43
CA GLY A 193 23.90 29.46 16.67
C GLY A 193 23.48 28.45 15.59
N LEU A 194 22.20 28.07 15.56
CA LEU A 194 21.67 27.14 14.56
C LEU A 194 21.52 27.80 13.18
N SER A 195 21.70 27.01 12.12
CA SER A 195 21.29 27.42 10.78
C SER A 195 19.77 27.58 10.68
N ASN A 196 19.28 28.30 9.67
CA ASN A 196 17.84 28.46 9.45
C ASN A 196 17.12 27.12 9.21
N SER A 197 17.79 26.16 8.58
CA SER A 197 17.24 24.82 8.35
C SER A 197 17.19 24.00 9.65
N ALA A 198 18.25 24.06 10.46
CA ALA A 198 18.28 23.41 11.77
C ALA A 198 17.24 24.03 12.73
N ARG A 199 17.05 25.36 12.72
CA ARG A 199 15.98 26.03 13.46
C ARG A 199 14.60 25.52 13.04
N ALA A 200 14.34 25.38 11.74
CA ALA A 200 13.05 24.86 11.27
C ALA A 200 12.78 23.46 11.82
N GLU A 201 13.75 22.55 11.72
CA GLU A 201 13.62 21.18 12.25
C GLU A 201 13.38 21.16 13.76
N TRP A 202 14.30 21.73 14.53
CA TRP A 202 14.31 21.53 15.97
C TRP A 202 13.21 22.28 16.67
N ARG A 203 12.83 23.46 16.16
CA ARG A 203 11.66 24.16 16.65
C ARG A 203 10.37 23.39 16.31
N GLN A 204 10.27 22.79 15.12
CA GLN A 204 9.10 21.96 14.77
C GLN A 204 8.99 20.73 15.66
N ARG A 205 10.10 20.05 15.99
CA ARG A 205 10.11 18.90 16.90
C ARG A 205 9.60 19.27 18.29
N VAL A 206 10.05 20.40 18.83
CA VAL A 206 9.56 20.91 20.13
C VAL A 206 8.10 21.37 20.03
N ALA A 207 7.69 22.02 18.92
CA ALA A 207 6.29 22.37 18.68
C ALA A 207 5.37 21.14 18.66
N TRP A 208 5.81 20.07 17.98
CA TRP A 208 5.10 18.80 17.95
C TRP A 208 5.00 18.18 19.35
N SER A 209 6.06 18.27 20.14
CA SER A 209 6.05 17.83 21.56
C SER A 209 4.99 18.58 22.37
N PHE A 210 4.91 19.90 22.26
CA PHE A 210 3.83 20.67 22.90
C PHE A 210 2.44 20.25 22.41
N TYR A 211 2.28 19.94 21.12
CA TYR A 211 1.00 19.55 20.53
C TYR A 211 0.50 18.20 21.07
N ILE A 212 1.36 17.18 21.14
CA ILE A 212 0.97 15.86 21.66
C ILE A 212 0.70 15.89 23.17
N GLU A 213 1.36 16.79 23.90
CA GLU A 213 1.07 17.09 25.31
C GLU A 213 -0.14 18.03 25.51
N ASN A 214 -0.91 18.28 24.44
CA ASN A 214 -2.13 19.09 24.46
C ASN A 214 -1.92 20.53 24.97
N GLN A 215 -0.72 21.08 24.81
CA GLN A 215 -0.36 22.47 25.09
C GLN A 215 -0.47 23.29 23.79
N ASP A 216 -1.67 23.36 23.23
CA ASP A 216 -1.92 23.84 21.86
C ASP A 216 -1.46 25.29 21.63
N THR A 217 -1.58 26.18 22.61
CA THR A 217 -1.06 27.56 22.52
C THR A 217 0.45 27.59 22.34
N SER A 218 1.18 26.82 23.15
CA SER A 218 2.65 26.72 23.07
C SER A 218 3.08 26.04 21.77
N ALA A 219 2.35 25.02 21.34
CA ALA A 219 2.57 24.33 20.07
C ALA A 219 2.42 25.28 18.89
N TYR A 220 1.34 26.06 18.84
CA TYR A 220 1.07 27.04 17.80
C TYR A 220 2.18 28.09 17.71
N GLN A 221 2.54 28.71 18.84
CA GLN A 221 3.60 29.72 18.89
C GLN A 221 4.96 29.16 18.45
N MET A 222 5.32 27.98 18.95
CA MET A 222 6.59 27.33 18.62
C MET A 222 6.65 26.90 17.15
N ALA A 223 5.54 26.42 16.60
CA ALA A 223 5.42 26.06 15.19
C ALA A 223 5.55 27.29 14.27
N GLN A 224 5.00 28.44 14.64
CA GLN A 224 5.21 29.69 13.90
C GLN A 224 6.68 30.11 13.88
N LEU A 225 7.39 29.96 15.02
CA LEU A 225 8.83 30.23 15.08
C LEU A 225 9.63 29.25 14.21
N ALA A 226 9.24 27.98 14.16
CA ALA A 226 9.86 26.99 13.29
C ALA A 226 9.70 27.36 11.80
N ALA A 227 8.54 27.89 11.43
CA ALA A 227 8.24 28.27 10.06
C ALA A 227 9.01 29.50 9.53
N LEU A 228 9.73 30.24 10.40
CA LEU A 228 10.66 31.30 9.99
C LEU A 228 12.00 30.76 9.46
N GLY A 229 12.26 29.46 9.60
CA GLY A 229 13.45 28.82 9.06
C GLY A 229 13.35 28.52 7.56
N THR A 230 14.13 27.55 7.10
CA THR A 230 14.20 27.17 5.67
C THR A 230 14.16 25.66 5.47
N GLY A 231 13.83 25.22 4.25
CA GLY A 231 13.87 23.81 3.87
C GLY A 231 12.61 23.01 4.22
N PRO A 232 12.65 21.67 4.08
CA PRO A 232 11.46 20.82 4.06
C PRO A 232 10.70 20.74 5.39
N TRP A 233 11.33 21.12 6.51
CA TRP A 233 10.69 21.17 7.83
C TRP A 233 9.69 22.33 7.98
N VAL A 234 9.74 23.36 7.12
CA VAL A 234 8.81 24.50 7.17
C VAL A 234 7.37 24.05 6.89
N GLY A 235 7.17 23.10 5.98
CA GLY A 235 5.84 22.52 5.71
C GLY A 235 5.26 21.81 6.95
N GLU A 236 6.09 21.02 7.65
CA GLU A 236 5.70 20.33 8.89
C GLU A 236 5.45 21.31 10.05
N ALA A 237 6.18 22.41 10.09
CA ALA A 237 5.94 23.49 11.05
C ALA A 237 4.56 24.11 10.85
N TRP A 238 4.22 24.54 9.62
CA TRP A 238 2.90 25.07 9.32
C TRP A 238 1.78 24.05 9.53
N TRP A 239 2.03 22.77 9.25
CA TRP A 239 1.10 21.68 9.54
C TRP A 239 0.80 21.58 11.04
N THR A 240 1.83 21.62 11.88
CA THR A 240 1.70 21.61 13.35
C THR A 240 0.93 22.84 13.84
N ALA A 241 1.21 24.03 13.30
CA ALA A 241 0.48 25.25 13.61
C ALA A 241 -1.01 25.13 13.22
N GLY A 242 -1.33 24.56 12.07
CA GLY A 242 -2.71 24.36 11.61
C GLY A 242 -3.50 23.44 12.54
N LEU A 243 -2.92 22.31 12.93
CA LEU A 243 -3.54 21.38 13.89
C LEU A 243 -3.75 22.01 15.27
N ALA A 244 -2.75 22.74 15.78
CA ALA A 244 -2.87 23.44 17.06
C ALA A 244 -3.96 24.52 17.03
N ALA A 245 -3.98 25.35 15.98
CA ALA A 245 -5.03 26.37 15.79
C ALA A 245 -6.43 25.74 15.65
N TRP A 246 -6.54 24.59 14.97
CA TRP A 246 -7.79 23.84 14.87
C TRP A 246 -8.31 23.41 16.24
N ARG A 247 -7.44 22.88 17.13
CA ARG A 247 -7.80 22.52 18.50
C ARG A 247 -8.15 23.72 19.37
N LEU A 248 -7.49 24.86 19.16
CA LEU A 248 -7.82 26.13 19.81
C LEU A 248 -9.16 26.73 19.35
N GLY A 249 -9.75 26.20 18.27
CA GLY A 249 -10.97 26.74 17.67
C GLY A 249 -10.74 28.01 16.85
N ASP A 250 -9.49 28.41 16.62
CA ASP A 250 -9.11 29.52 15.76
C ASP A 250 -9.08 29.04 14.30
N CYS A 251 -10.25 29.04 13.67
CA CYS A 251 -10.42 28.53 12.32
C CYS A 251 -9.70 29.42 11.27
N ASP A 252 -9.51 30.71 11.55
CA ASP A 252 -8.79 31.64 10.67
C ASP A 252 -7.30 31.32 10.64
N ALA A 253 -6.69 31.21 11.82
CA ALA A 253 -5.30 30.78 11.96
C ALA A 253 -5.09 29.37 11.40
N ALA A 254 -6.02 28.45 11.62
CA ALA A 254 -5.93 27.09 11.09
C ALA A 254 -5.92 27.09 9.56
N SER A 255 -6.88 27.79 8.94
CA SER A 255 -6.96 27.90 7.47
C SER A 255 -5.70 28.50 6.86
N ASP A 256 -5.19 29.59 7.43
CA ASP A 256 -3.95 30.24 6.96
C ASP A 256 -2.72 29.33 7.10
N ALA A 257 -2.57 28.67 8.26
CA ALA A 257 -1.46 27.76 8.50
C ALA A 257 -1.51 26.55 7.55
N PHE A 258 -2.67 25.95 7.32
CA PHE A 258 -2.81 24.86 6.36
C PHE A 258 -2.53 25.31 4.92
N ALA A 259 -2.95 26.51 4.51
CA ALA A 259 -2.60 27.06 3.20
C ALA A 259 -1.08 27.21 3.03
N LYS A 260 -0.39 27.71 4.07
CA LYS A 260 1.07 27.85 4.08
C LYS A 260 1.77 26.49 4.08
N ALA A 261 1.25 25.50 4.81
CA ALA A 261 1.75 24.13 4.78
C ALA A 261 1.65 23.53 3.37
N ALA A 262 0.52 23.71 2.68
CA ALA A 262 0.32 23.23 1.32
C ALA A 262 1.33 23.84 0.33
N LYS A 263 1.64 25.13 0.50
CA LYS A 263 2.61 25.86 -0.33
C LYS A 263 4.07 25.49 -0.03
N ALA A 264 4.41 25.23 1.23
CA ALA A 264 5.77 24.92 1.67
C ALA A 264 6.13 23.43 1.60
N SER A 265 5.13 22.55 1.48
CA SER A 265 5.33 21.10 1.43
C SER A 265 5.93 20.62 0.12
N GLU A 266 6.95 19.77 0.21
CA GLU A 266 7.54 19.02 -0.91
C GLU A 266 6.96 17.60 -1.03
N ASN A 267 6.07 17.20 -0.12
CA ASN A 267 5.49 15.86 -0.04
C ASN A 267 4.02 15.87 -0.49
N ALA A 268 3.66 15.01 -1.45
CA ALA A 268 2.31 14.97 -2.01
C ALA A 268 1.21 14.67 -0.98
N GLU A 269 1.47 13.80 0.01
CA GLU A 269 0.52 13.47 1.08
C GLU A 269 0.29 14.68 1.99
N LEU A 270 1.36 15.36 2.42
CA LEU A 270 1.24 16.57 3.24
C LEU A 270 0.54 17.70 2.49
N THR A 271 0.88 17.90 1.21
CA THR A 271 0.22 18.93 0.40
C THR A 271 -1.28 18.66 0.26
N SER A 272 -1.66 17.40 -0.01
CA SER A 272 -3.06 16.99 -0.11
C SER A 272 -3.81 17.17 1.22
N ALA A 273 -3.21 16.70 2.32
CA ALA A 273 -3.74 16.87 3.67
C ALA A 273 -3.96 18.35 4.01
N SER A 274 -2.96 19.19 3.72
CA SER A 274 -3.01 20.62 4.00
C SER A 274 -4.17 21.30 3.27
N TYR A 275 -4.37 21.00 1.99
CA TYR A 275 -5.51 21.55 1.25
C TYR A 275 -6.87 21.05 1.77
N TYR A 276 -6.97 19.77 2.13
CA TYR A 276 -8.20 19.21 2.70
C TYR A 276 -8.55 19.86 4.05
N TRP A 277 -7.57 19.97 4.94
CA TRP A 277 -7.75 20.60 6.26
C TRP A 277 -7.97 22.11 6.17
N GLN A 278 -7.38 22.80 5.19
CA GLN A 278 -7.72 24.18 4.88
C GLN A 278 -9.20 24.31 4.51
N SER A 279 -9.73 23.43 3.65
CA SER A 279 -11.15 23.39 3.31
C SER A 279 -12.04 23.23 4.55
N ARG A 280 -11.70 22.26 5.42
CA ARG A 280 -12.42 22.05 6.69
C ARG A 280 -12.39 23.28 7.60
N ALA A 281 -11.23 23.95 7.73
CA ALA A 281 -11.09 25.18 8.51
C ALA A 281 -11.95 26.32 7.96
N LEU A 282 -12.02 26.48 6.64
CA LEU A 282 -12.87 27.48 5.98
C LEU A 282 -14.37 27.20 6.21
N VAL A 283 -14.80 25.93 6.13
CA VAL A 283 -16.18 25.54 6.48
C VAL A 283 -16.48 25.85 7.94
N ARG A 284 -15.56 25.53 8.86
CA ARG A 284 -15.69 25.87 10.30
C ARG A 284 -15.79 27.38 10.53
N CYS A 285 -15.09 28.18 9.73
CA CYS A 285 -15.20 29.65 9.72
C CYS A 285 -16.46 30.20 9.04
N ARG A 286 -17.40 29.34 8.59
CA ARG A 286 -18.59 29.76 7.84
C ARG A 286 -18.27 30.47 6.51
N ARG A 287 -17.18 30.06 5.84
CA ARG A 287 -16.75 30.51 4.49
C ARG A 287 -16.72 29.36 3.48
N PRO A 288 -17.85 28.67 3.23
CA PRO A 288 -17.90 27.50 2.34
C PRO A 288 -17.60 27.85 0.87
N ASP A 289 -17.84 29.10 0.47
CA ASP A 289 -17.51 29.64 -0.85
C ASP A 289 -16.00 29.55 -1.15
N LEU A 290 -15.15 29.77 -0.15
CA LEU A 290 -13.70 29.64 -0.26
C LEU A 290 -13.21 28.21 -0.08
N ALA A 291 -14.00 27.33 0.55
CA ALA A 291 -13.59 25.96 0.90
C ALA A 291 -13.48 25.03 -0.31
N THR A 292 -14.19 25.34 -1.41
CA THR A 292 -14.26 24.46 -2.59
C THR A 292 -12.91 24.36 -3.33
N GLU A 293 -12.16 25.46 -3.44
CA GLU A 293 -10.91 25.46 -4.21
C GLU A 293 -9.79 24.64 -3.55
N PRO A 294 -9.49 24.79 -2.24
CA PRO A 294 -8.58 23.88 -1.54
C PRO A 294 -9.02 22.42 -1.69
N LEU A 295 -10.32 22.12 -1.58
CA LEU A 295 -10.82 20.76 -1.73
C LEU A 295 -10.52 20.20 -3.14
N ARG A 296 -10.72 20.98 -4.21
CA ARG A 296 -10.32 20.59 -5.58
C ARG A 296 -8.81 20.37 -5.71
N MET A 297 -8.01 21.20 -5.05
CA MET A 297 -6.55 21.06 -5.06
C MET A 297 -6.05 19.79 -4.34
N ALA A 298 -6.74 19.35 -3.29
CA ALA A 298 -6.53 18.04 -2.69
C ALA A 298 -6.94 16.91 -3.65
N ALA A 299 -8.14 17.00 -4.24
CA ALA A 299 -8.70 15.97 -5.14
C ALA A 299 -7.85 15.67 -6.39
N LYS A 300 -7.03 16.62 -6.85
CA LYS A 300 -6.04 16.41 -7.93
C LYS A 300 -4.99 15.34 -7.61
N ARG A 301 -4.85 14.93 -6.35
CA ARG A 301 -3.90 13.89 -5.88
C ARG A 301 -4.69 12.63 -5.50
N ASP A 302 -5.34 12.04 -6.47
CA ASP A 302 -6.30 10.95 -6.31
C ASP A 302 -5.73 9.61 -5.81
N GLU A 303 -4.40 9.49 -5.67
CA GLU A 303 -3.73 8.36 -5.00
C GLU A 303 -3.35 8.67 -3.53
N THR A 304 -3.63 9.87 -3.01
CA THR A 304 -3.39 10.24 -1.60
C THR A 304 -4.66 10.02 -0.76
N LEU A 305 -4.50 9.77 0.54
CA LEU A 305 -5.65 9.59 1.47
C LEU A 305 -6.61 10.78 1.39
N TYR A 306 -6.08 12.00 1.55
CA TYR A 306 -6.88 13.22 1.55
C TYR A 306 -7.36 13.65 0.16
N GLY A 307 -6.69 13.23 -0.91
CA GLY A 307 -7.19 13.47 -2.26
C GLY A 307 -8.41 12.61 -2.56
N MET A 308 -8.41 11.35 -2.12
CA MET A 308 -9.58 10.49 -2.25
C MET A 308 -10.75 10.91 -1.34
N LEU A 309 -10.48 11.44 -0.14
CA LEU A 309 -11.51 12.06 0.71
C LEU A 309 -12.07 13.34 0.09
N ALA A 310 -11.22 14.18 -0.50
CA ALA A 310 -11.64 15.38 -1.18
C ALA A 310 -12.55 15.09 -2.37
N SER A 311 -12.23 14.07 -3.17
CA SER A 311 -13.08 13.62 -4.27
C SER A 311 -14.45 13.14 -3.79
N GLU A 312 -14.49 12.38 -2.69
CA GLU A 312 -15.74 11.94 -2.06
C GLU A 312 -16.60 13.14 -1.64
N GLN A 313 -16.00 14.11 -0.93
CA GLN A 313 -16.72 15.28 -0.43
C GLN A 313 -17.17 16.24 -1.54
N LEU A 314 -16.46 16.27 -2.68
CA LEU A 314 -16.89 16.99 -3.89
C LEU A 314 -17.97 16.26 -4.69
N GLY A 315 -18.26 14.99 -4.37
CA GLY A 315 -19.16 14.15 -5.16
C GLY A 315 -18.62 13.83 -6.55
N VAL A 316 -17.29 13.83 -6.73
CA VAL A 316 -16.65 13.48 -8.01
C VAL A 316 -16.11 12.06 -7.96
N HIS A 317 -16.34 11.30 -9.04
CA HIS A 317 -15.78 9.96 -9.15
C HIS A 317 -14.25 10.00 -9.22
N LEU A 318 -13.61 9.05 -8.55
CA LEU A 318 -12.19 8.81 -8.73
C LEU A 318 -11.95 8.32 -10.17
N PRO A 319 -10.84 8.70 -10.83
CA PRO A 319 -10.53 8.24 -12.18
C PRO A 319 -10.55 6.71 -12.32
N GLU A 320 -11.00 6.20 -13.46
CA GLU A 320 -11.14 4.75 -13.68
C GLU A 320 -9.82 4.04 -14.03
N GLN A 321 -8.70 4.77 -14.13
CA GLN A 321 -7.39 4.27 -14.56
C GLN A 321 -6.80 3.10 -13.74
N HIS A 322 -7.38 2.75 -12.60
CA HIS A 322 -6.98 1.59 -11.78
C HIS A 322 -8.01 0.46 -11.82
N ALA A 323 -9.22 0.72 -12.34
CA ALA A 323 -10.31 -0.23 -12.45
C ALA A 323 -10.21 -1.00 -13.78
N GLY A 324 -10.76 -2.21 -13.84
CA GLY A 324 -10.85 -2.98 -15.10
C GLY A 324 -9.50 -3.40 -15.70
N ALA A 325 -8.43 -3.39 -14.91
CA ALA A 325 -7.06 -3.70 -15.32
C ALA A 325 -6.77 -5.21 -15.48
N ASP A 326 -7.78 -6.00 -15.84
CA ASP A 326 -7.68 -7.44 -15.98
C ASP A 326 -7.03 -7.83 -17.31
N PHE A 327 -6.29 -8.94 -17.29
CA PHE A 327 -5.73 -9.50 -18.51
C PHE A 327 -6.85 -9.98 -19.43
N THR A 328 -6.71 -9.69 -20.73
CA THR A 328 -7.75 -9.97 -21.72
C THR A 328 -7.31 -11.03 -22.74
N GLN A 329 -8.27 -11.58 -23.47
CA GLN A 329 -7.97 -12.46 -24.60
C GLN A 329 -7.12 -11.75 -25.67
N THR A 330 -7.33 -10.44 -25.88
CA THR A 330 -6.54 -9.64 -26.82
C THR A 330 -5.08 -9.55 -26.38
N ASP A 331 -4.85 -9.35 -25.07
CA ASP A 331 -3.51 -9.38 -24.49
C ASP A 331 -2.86 -10.74 -24.76
N TRP A 332 -3.57 -11.84 -24.52
CA TRP A 332 -3.08 -13.19 -24.81
C TRP A 332 -2.68 -13.35 -26.28
N GLN A 333 -3.52 -12.93 -27.23
CA GLN A 333 -3.19 -13.03 -28.66
C GLN A 333 -1.90 -12.28 -29.02
N SER A 334 -1.62 -11.16 -28.34
CA SER A 334 -0.41 -10.37 -28.56
C SER A 334 0.86 -10.98 -27.95
N LEU A 335 0.73 -11.79 -26.89
CA LEU A 335 1.85 -12.31 -26.11
C LEU A 335 2.15 -13.79 -26.34
N ARG A 336 1.18 -14.59 -26.78
CA ARG A 336 1.25 -16.07 -26.83
C ARG A 336 2.39 -16.64 -27.66
N ASN A 337 2.93 -15.87 -28.60
CA ASN A 337 4.03 -16.31 -29.46
C ASN A 337 5.41 -16.18 -28.78
N ASN A 338 5.51 -15.42 -27.69
CA ASN A 338 6.75 -15.29 -26.93
C ASN A 338 7.00 -16.58 -26.14
N THR A 339 8.18 -17.17 -26.29
CA THR A 339 8.55 -18.43 -25.62
C THR A 339 8.55 -18.27 -24.10
N ASN A 340 9.13 -17.18 -23.60
CA ASN A 340 9.16 -16.88 -22.15
C ASN A 340 7.77 -16.65 -21.57
N VAL A 341 6.83 -16.05 -22.32
CA VAL A 341 5.45 -15.88 -21.85
C VAL A 341 4.81 -17.24 -21.60
N ARG A 342 4.94 -18.16 -22.56
CA ARG A 342 4.42 -19.53 -22.42
C ARG A 342 5.08 -20.25 -21.25
N ALA A 343 6.40 -20.20 -21.13
CA ALA A 343 7.12 -20.79 -20.00
C ALA A 343 6.67 -20.21 -18.65
N ALA A 344 6.51 -18.89 -18.52
CA ALA A 344 6.02 -18.26 -17.30
C ALA A 344 4.60 -18.70 -16.92
N VAL A 345 3.71 -18.85 -17.91
CA VAL A 345 2.36 -19.39 -17.69
C VAL A 345 2.42 -20.85 -17.24
N GLU A 346 3.20 -21.68 -17.94
CA GLU A 346 3.37 -23.11 -17.63
C GLU A 346 3.97 -23.33 -16.22
N LEU A 347 4.94 -22.49 -15.82
CA LEU A 347 5.50 -22.47 -14.46
C LEU A 347 4.46 -22.09 -13.41
N ALA A 348 3.66 -21.05 -13.68
CA ALA A 348 2.59 -20.63 -12.78
C ALA A 348 1.53 -21.74 -12.60
N GLU A 349 1.21 -22.49 -13.66
CA GLU A 349 0.26 -23.63 -13.62
C GLU A 349 0.71 -24.78 -12.71
N ILE A 350 2.02 -24.98 -12.50
CA ILE A 350 2.55 -26.03 -11.62
C ILE A 350 2.89 -25.54 -10.21
N GLY A 351 2.78 -24.23 -9.97
CA GLY A 351 3.04 -23.57 -8.70
C GLY A 351 4.46 -23.02 -8.54
N GLU A 352 5.27 -23.01 -9.59
CA GLU A 352 6.64 -22.46 -9.59
C GLU A 352 6.64 -20.93 -9.77
N VAL A 353 6.01 -20.24 -8.82
CA VAL A 353 5.76 -18.78 -8.86
C VAL A 353 7.07 -17.97 -8.96
N GLY A 354 8.12 -18.39 -8.25
CA GLY A 354 9.41 -17.68 -8.25
C GLY A 354 10.11 -17.72 -9.61
N LEU A 355 10.06 -18.87 -10.28
CA LEU A 355 10.60 -19.02 -11.63
C LEU A 355 9.71 -18.30 -12.66
N ALA A 356 8.38 -18.35 -12.52
CA ALA A 356 7.47 -17.57 -13.37
C ALA A 356 7.75 -16.06 -13.26
N ASP A 357 8.00 -15.55 -12.05
CA ASP A 357 8.44 -14.18 -11.78
C ASP A 357 9.75 -13.83 -12.51
N GLU A 358 10.73 -14.74 -12.50
CA GLU A 358 12.02 -14.53 -13.18
C GLU A 358 11.85 -14.49 -14.70
N VAL A 359 11.21 -15.50 -15.28
CA VAL A 359 11.00 -15.63 -16.73
C VAL A 359 10.22 -14.45 -17.27
N LEU A 360 9.15 -14.01 -16.58
CA LEU A 360 8.33 -12.90 -17.05
C LEU A 360 9.07 -11.56 -16.97
N ARG A 361 9.87 -11.33 -15.92
CA ARG A 361 10.73 -10.14 -15.83
C ARG A 361 11.83 -10.14 -16.87
N HIS A 362 12.42 -11.30 -17.17
CA HIS A 362 13.39 -11.43 -18.24
C HIS A 362 12.75 -11.08 -19.59
N GLN A 363 11.57 -11.63 -19.90
CA GLN A 363 10.81 -11.26 -21.10
C GLN A 363 10.56 -9.76 -21.19
N ALA A 364 10.20 -9.13 -20.08
CA ALA A 364 9.96 -7.69 -20.04
C ALA A 364 11.23 -6.88 -20.34
N ARG A 365 12.43 -7.40 -20.03
CA ARG A 365 13.71 -6.75 -20.34
C ARG A 365 14.12 -6.88 -21.80
N ILE A 366 13.78 -7.98 -22.46
CA ILE A 366 14.26 -8.27 -23.82
C ILE A 366 13.20 -8.01 -24.92
N GLY A 367 11.91 -8.10 -24.60
CA GLY A 367 10.81 -8.06 -25.56
C GLY A 367 10.34 -6.65 -25.97
N ASP A 368 9.50 -6.54 -26.99
CA ASP A 368 9.01 -5.25 -27.51
C ASP A 368 8.41 -4.36 -26.40
N PRO A 369 8.87 -3.10 -26.20
CA PRO A 369 8.29 -2.15 -25.24
C PRO A 369 6.76 -1.98 -25.34
N LYS A 370 6.17 -2.18 -26.53
CA LYS A 370 4.72 -2.10 -26.74
C LYS A 370 3.95 -3.22 -26.02
N GLN A 371 4.62 -4.35 -25.74
CA GLN A 371 4.03 -5.47 -25.00
C GLN A 371 4.12 -5.28 -23.48
N TYR A 372 4.79 -4.23 -22.99
CA TYR A 372 5.04 -4.03 -21.56
C TYR A 372 3.75 -3.90 -20.73
N GLU A 373 2.75 -3.20 -21.27
CA GLU A 373 1.45 -3.02 -20.61
C GLU A 373 0.68 -4.37 -20.53
N PRO A 374 0.46 -5.12 -21.63
CA PRO A 374 -0.06 -6.49 -21.57
C PRO A 374 0.71 -7.43 -20.65
N LEU A 375 2.06 -7.38 -20.64
CA LEU A 375 2.89 -8.19 -19.76
C LEU A 375 2.64 -7.87 -18.28
N SER A 376 2.43 -6.60 -17.94
CA SER A 376 2.11 -6.20 -16.56
C SER A 376 0.73 -6.70 -16.12
N ARG A 377 -0.27 -6.72 -17.02
CA ARG A 377 -1.57 -7.37 -16.77
C ARG A 377 -1.43 -8.89 -16.65
N LEU A 378 -0.55 -9.52 -17.43
CA LEU A 378 -0.27 -10.95 -17.31
C LEU A 378 0.35 -11.28 -15.94
N ALA A 379 1.32 -10.49 -15.47
CA ALA A 379 1.89 -10.66 -14.13
C ALA A 379 0.81 -10.58 -13.04
N ARG A 380 -0.16 -9.68 -13.23
CA ARG A 380 -1.34 -9.56 -12.36
C ARG A 380 -2.26 -10.77 -12.42
N ASP A 381 -2.56 -11.29 -13.61
CA ASP A 381 -3.42 -12.47 -13.79
C ASP A 381 -2.76 -13.75 -13.27
N LEU A 382 -1.45 -13.91 -13.45
CA LEU A 382 -0.69 -15.04 -12.91
C LEU A 382 -0.50 -14.97 -11.38
N GLY A 383 -0.89 -13.86 -10.74
CA GLY A 383 -0.76 -13.69 -9.30
C GLY A 383 0.69 -13.51 -8.84
N LEU A 384 1.50 -12.79 -9.63
CA LEU A 384 2.94 -12.58 -9.44
C LEU A 384 3.23 -11.21 -8.82
N PRO A 385 3.15 -11.03 -7.49
CA PRO A 385 3.19 -9.70 -6.89
C PRO A 385 4.57 -9.04 -6.97
N SER A 386 5.66 -9.82 -6.93
CA SER A 386 7.01 -9.30 -7.05
C SER A 386 7.27 -8.75 -8.46
N THR A 387 6.85 -9.45 -9.51
CA THR A 387 6.92 -8.94 -10.89
C THR A 387 6.02 -7.74 -11.08
N GLN A 388 4.79 -7.76 -10.56
CA GLN A 388 3.90 -6.59 -10.61
C GLN A 388 4.59 -5.34 -10.05
N LEU A 389 5.05 -5.36 -8.80
CA LEU A 389 5.69 -4.19 -8.20
C LEU A 389 6.95 -3.76 -8.96
N TRP A 390 7.75 -4.70 -9.45
CA TRP A 390 8.90 -4.35 -10.28
C TRP A 390 8.47 -3.61 -11.55
N MET A 391 7.46 -4.10 -12.27
CA MET A 391 6.98 -3.47 -13.50
C MET A 391 6.29 -2.12 -13.25
N ALA A 392 5.63 -1.96 -12.11
CA ALA A 392 4.98 -0.71 -11.72
C ALA A 392 5.97 0.46 -11.56
N TYR A 393 7.23 0.16 -11.23
CA TYR A 393 8.25 1.16 -10.91
C TYR A 393 9.46 1.18 -11.85
N ASN A 394 9.52 0.28 -12.83
CA ASN A 394 10.59 0.21 -13.80
C ASN A 394 9.95 -0.01 -15.17
N ALA A 395 10.25 0.79 -16.17
CA ALA A 395 9.73 0.57 -17.51
C ALA A 395 10.79 0.87 -18.58
N PRO A 396 10.79 0.14 -19.71
CA PRO A 396 11.67 0.44 -20.83
C PRO A 396 11.20 1.70 -21.56
N ARG A 397 12.09 2.31 -22.34
CA ARG A 397 11.71 3.44 -23.19
C ARG A 397 10.62 3.03 -24.19
N GLY A 398 9.48 3.71 -24.14
CA GLY A 398 8.33 3.42 -25.00
C GLY A 398 7.34 2.41 -24.43
N GLY A 399 7.67 1.76 -23.30
CA GLY A 399 6.75 0.93 -22.53
C GLY A 399 6.13 1.70 -21.37
N LYS A 400 4.93 1.29 -20.96
CA LYS A 400 4.23 1.79 -19.78
C LYS A 400 3.59 0.62 -19.04
N PRO A 401 3.68 0.53 -17.71
CA PRO A 401 2.94 -0.48 -16.97
C PRO A 401 1.47 -0.07 -16.87
N GLU A 402 0.61 -1.08 -16.68
CA GLU A 402 -0.75 -0.89 -16.20
C GLU A 402 -0.72 -0.25 -14.79
N PRO A 403 -1.34 0.94 -14.57
CA PRO A 403 -1.31 1.62 -13.26
C PRO A 403 -1.76 0.77 -12.07
N ALA A 404 -2.71 -0.15 -12.30
CA ALA A 404 -3.22 -1.07 -11.27
C ALA A 404 -2.13 -2.01 -10.70
N THR A 405 -1.02 -2.19 -11.41
CA THR A 405 0.12 -3.03 -11.02
C THR A 405 0.80 -2.55 -9.72
N ARG A 406 0.62 -1.29 -9.33
CA ARG A 406 1.08 -0.74 -8.02
C ARG A 406 0.41 -1.40 -6.81
N PHE A 407 -0.72 -2.06 -7.03
CA PHE A 407 -1.53 -2.74 -6.01
C PHE A 407 -1.69 -4.21 -6.40
N PRO A 408 -0.68 -5.05 -6.07
CA PRO A 408 -0.65 -6.44 -6.51
C PRO A 408 -1.83 -7.27 -6.02
N THR A 409 -2.28 -8.19 -6.86
CA THR A 409 -3.30 -9.18 -6.51
C THR A 409 -2.73 -10.59 -6.63
N PRO A 410 -2.21 -11.18 -5.55
CA PRO A 410 -1.81 -12.58 -5.57
C PRO A 410 -3.04 -13.50 -5.65
N LYS A 411 -2.80 -14.77 -5.98
CA LYS A 411 -3.84 -15.84 -5.99
C LYS A 411 -3.88 -16.67 -4.70
N TRP A 412 -3.21 -16.22 -3.65
CA TRP A 412 -3.17 -16.93 -2.37
C TRP A 412 -4.50 -16.79 -1.63
N THR A 413 -4.96 -17.88 -1.04
CA THR A 413 -6.13 -17.90 -0.14
C THR A 413 -5.68 -18.36 1.24
N PRO A 414 -6.07 -17.68 2.33
CA PRO A 414 -5.73 -18.11 3.68
C PRO A 414 -6.28 -19.50 4.00
N ILE A 415 -5.52 -20.30 4.76
CA ILE A 415 -6.07 -21.54 5.32
C ILE A 415 -7.27 -21.20 6.21
N GLY A 416 -8.35 -21.99 6.10
CA GLY A 416 -9.62 -21.69 6.79
C GLY A 416 -10.46 -20.57 6.14
N GLY A 417 -10.00 -20.00 5.02
CA GLY A 417 -10.73 -19.02 4.22
C GLY A 417 -10.68 -17.59 4.76
N TRP A 418 -11.25 -16.67 3.98
CA TRP A 418 -11.30 -15.25 4.33
C TRP A 418 -12.27 -14.98 5.49
N LYS A 419 -11.84 -14.13 6.43
CA LYS A 419 -12.60 -13.62 7.57
C LYS A 419 -12.63 -12.09 7.61
N VAL A 420 -11.54 -11.49 7.16
CA VAL A 420 -11.39 -10.04 6.93
C VAL A 420 -11.54 -9.77 5.43
N ASP A 421 -11.96 -8.56 5.08
CA ASP A 421 -11.95 -8.10 3.69
C ASP A 421 -10.57 -8.32 3.04
N PRO A 422 -10.47 -9.10 1.94
CA PRO A 422 -9.21 -9.36 1.25
C PRO A 422 -8.48 -8.09 0.82
N ALA A 423 -9.20 -7.02 0.46
CA ALA A 423 -8.59 -5.75 0.06
C ALA A 423 -7.83 -5.09 1.23
N LEU A 424 -8.37 -5.18 2.46
CA LEU A 424 -7.67 -4.69 3.66
C LEU A 424 -6.45 -5.56 3.99
N VAL A 425 -6.56 -6.88 3.80
CA VAL A 425 -5.43 -7.80 4.02
C VAL A 425 -4.30 -7.54 3.01
N TYR A 426 -4.63 -7.32 1.74
CA TYR A 426 -3.65 -6.94 0.71
C TYR A 426 -3.03 -5.57 0.98
N ALA A 427 -3.82 -4.60 1.47
CA ALA A 427 -3.30 -3.31 1.91
C ALA A 427 -2.24 -3.43 3.01
N HIS A 428 -2.43 -4.35 3.97
CA HIS A 428 -1.42 -4.66 4.99
C HIS A 428 -0.21 -5.36 4.37
N ALA A 429 -0.40 -6.44 3.61
CA ALA A 429 0.71 -7.18 3.03
C ALA A 429 1.60 -6.30 2.12
N LEU A 430 1.00 -5.35 1.41
CA LEU A 430 1.72 -4.34 0.64
C LEU A 430 2.59 -3.44 1.54
N GLN A 431 2.05 -2.98 2.67
CA GLN A 431 2.77 -2.09 3.59
C GLN A 431 3.81 -2.84 4.45
N GLU A 432 3.54 -4.07 4.84
CA GLU A 432 4.35 -4.86 5.76
C GLU A 432 5.56 -5.51 5.08
N SER A 433 5.36 -6.11 3.91
CA SER A 433 6.39 -6.92 3.27
C SER A 433 6.58 -6.65 1.78
N ILE A 434 5.80 -5.74 1.20
CA ILE A 434 5.66 -5.60 -0.26
C ILE A 434 5.42 -6.95 -0.95
N PHE A 435 4.60 -7.80 -0.30
CA PHE A 435 4.29 -9.18 -0.70
C PHE A 435 5.48 -10.17 -0.70
N GLN A 436 6.58 -9.85 -0.02
CA GLN A 436 7.65 -10.83 0.22
C GLN A 436 7.22 -11.85 1.28
N THR A 437 7.27 -13.12 0.91
CA THR A 437 6.75 -14.23 1.73
C THR A 437 7.73 -14.67 2.81
N SER A 438 9.03 -14.38 2.64
CA SER A 438 10.10 -14.87 3.49
C SER A 438 10.90 -13.79 4.21
N VAL A 439 10.47 -12.53 4.14
CA VAL A 439 11.16 -11.42 4.81
C VAL A 439 11.02 -11.52 6.34
N VAL A 440 12.12 -11.22 7.03
CA VAL A 440 12.22 -11.21 8.49
C VAL A 440 12.67 -9.82 8.93
N SER A 441 11.90 -9.17 9.79
CA SER A 441 12.31 -7.88 10.37
C SER A 441 13.39 -8.06 11.43
N PRO A 442 14.11 -6.97 11.82
CA PRO A 442 15.04 -7.00 12.94
C PRO A 442 14.43 -7.47 14.27
N ALA A 443 13.13 -7.24 14.46
CA ALA A 443 12.39 -7.68 15.65
C ALA A 443 11.88 -9.13 15.58
N GLY A 444 12.12 -9.84 14.46
CA GLY A 444 11.70 -11.22 14.25
C GLY A 444 10.29 -11.38 13.65
N ALA A 445 9.60 -10.29 13.30
CA ALA A 445 8.36 -10.32 12.54
C ALA A 445 8.57 -10.98 11.16
N ARG A 446 7.63 -11.80 10.69
CA ARG A 446 7.90 -12.74 9.60
C ARG A 446 6.81 -12.81 8.52
N GLY A 447 7.24 -12.86 7.27
CA GLY A 447 6.42 -13.12 6.09
C GLY A 447 5.49 -11.98 5.69
N LEU A 448 4.42 -12.31 4.96
CA LEU A 448 3.55 -11.35 4.25
C LEU A 448 3.00 -10.23 5.14
N MET A 449 2.43 -10.59 6.27
CA MET A 449 1.81 -9.64 7.20
C MET A 449 2.70 -9.37 8.41
N GLN A 450 4.00 -9.70 8.34
CA GLN A 450 4.98 -9.48 9.41
C GLN A 450 4.47 -9.97 10.79
N ILE A 451 4.15 -11.27 10.87
CA ILE A 451 3.63 -11.86 12.10
C ILE A 451 4.75 -11.96 13.15
N MET A 452 4.54 -11.36 14.32
CA MET A 452 5.46 -11.44 15.45
C MET A 452 5.46 -12.85 16.07
N PRO A 453 6.60 -13.33 16.61
CA PRO A 453 6.66 -14.64 17.27
C PRO A 453 5.68 -14.81 18.44
N SER A 454 5.33 -13.72 19.15
CA SER A 454 4.28 -13.76 20.19
C SER A 454 2.91 -14.01 19.58
N ALA A 455 2.51 -13.23 18.57
CA ALA A 455 1.24 -13.40 17.87
C ALA A 455 1.12 -14.80 17.23
N ALA A 456 2.21 -15.35 16.70
CA ALA A 456 2.22 -16.72 16.18
C ALA A 456 1.92 -17.75 17.28
N ARG A 457 2.48 -17.59 18.49
CA ARG A 457 2.16 -18.48 19.61
C ARG A 457 0.72 -18.32 20.10
N ASP A 458 0.25 -17.08 20.20
CA ASP A 458 -1.09 -16.76 20.70
C ASP A 458 -2.18 -17.35 19.82
N HIS A 459 -1.95 -17.40 18.50
CA HIS A 459 -2.97 -17.81 17.50
C HIS A 459 -2.79 -19.22 16.96
N ALA A 460 -1.70 -19.92 17.26
CA ALA A 460 -1.40 -21.24 16.72
C ALA A 460 -2.51 -22.28 17.00
N SER A 461 -3.01 -22.30 18.23
CA SER A 461 -4.09 -23.22 18.63
C SER A 461 -5.39 -22.97 17.88
N ASP A 462 -5.74 -21.71 17.65
CA ASP A 462 -6.99 -21.32 16.98
C ASP A 462 -6.98 -21.69 15.49
N ILE A 463 -5.81 -21.62 14.85
CA ILE A 463 -5.65 -21.90 13.41
C ILE A 463 -5.37 -23.39 13.16
N GLY A 464 -4.85 -24.12 14.15
CA GLY A 464 -4.51 -25.54 14.01
C GLY A 464 -3.18 -25.81 13.30
N VAL A 465 -2.27 -24.85 13.32
CA VAL A 465 -0.90 -24.95 12.76
C VAL A 465 0.10 -24.39 13.75
N SER A 466 1.34 -24.89 13.73
CA SER A 466 2.33 -24.57 14.76
C SER A 466 2.79 -23.11 14.78
N GLY A 467 2.67 -22.41 13.66
CA GLY A 467 3.23 -21.06 13.50
C GLY A 467 4.76 -21.04 13.46
N SER A 468 5.40 -22.16 13.08
CA SER A 468 6.85 -22.25 12.92
C SER A 468 7.37 -21.26 11.87
N PRO A 469 8.68 -20.93 11.86
CA PRO A 469 9.25 -20.09 10.80
C PRO A 469 8.94 -20.63 9.40
N SER A 470 9.07 -21.93 9.15
CA SER A 470 8.73 -22.52 7.85
C SER A 470 7.24 -22.40 7.51
N ASP A 471 6.35 -22.43 8.50
CA ASP A 471 4.92 -22.23 8.27
C ASP A 471 4.63 -20.77 7.93
N LEU A 472 5.21 -19.80 8.63
CA LEU A 472 5.01 -18.38 8.39
C LEU A 472 5.61 -17.89 7.07
N ASN A 473 6.45 -18.70 6.40
CA ASN A 473 6.91 -18.49 5.02
C ASN A 473 5.81 -18.77 3.99
N LYS A 474 4.84 -19.61 4.34
CA LYS A 474 3.78 -20.03 3.43
C LYS A 474 2.68 -18.95 3.42
N PRO A 475 2.38 -18.35 2.26
CA PRO A 475 1.40 -17.28 2.14
C PRO A 475 0.06 -17.57 2.82
N GLU A 476 -0.53 -18.73 2.54
CA GLU A 476 -1.82 -19.16 3.02
C GLU A 476 -1.88 -19.27 4.55
N ILE A 477 -0.77 -19.68 5.18
CA ILE A 477 -0.67 -19.75 6.65
C ILE A 477 -0.45 -18.34 7.22
N ASN A 478 0.46 -17.56 6.65
CA ASN A 478 0.77 -16.21 7.12
C ASN A 478 -0.48 -15.31 7.08
N LEU A 479 -1.26 -15.38 6.01
CA LEU A 479 -2.53 -14.66 5.87
C LEU A 479 -3.56 -15.10 6.93
N ALA A 480 -3.63 -16.39 7.29
CA ALA A 480 -4.51 -16.85 8.36
C ALA A 480 -4.11 -16.27 9.73
N PHE A 481 -2.81 -16.27 10.05
CA PHE A 481 -2.29 -15.63 11.26
C PHE A 481 -2.56 -14.12 11.30
N GLY A 482 -2.35 -13.43 10.19
CA GLY A 482 -2.59 -11.98 10.10
C GLY A 482 -4.06 -11.61 10.28
N GLN A 483 -4.97 -12.35 9.63
CA GLN A 483 -6.41 -12.17 9.85
C GLN A 483 -6.80 -12.43 11.31
N ARG A 484 -6.31 -13.52 11.91
CA ARG A 484 -6.62 -13.84 13.30
C ARG A 484 -6.12 -12.75 14.26
N HIS A 485 -4.94 -12.19 13.98
CA HIS A 485 -4.42 -11.08 14.75
C HIS A 485 -5.28 -9.81 14.60
N LEU A 486 -5.72 -9.48 13.38
CA LEU A 486 -6.64 -8.36 13.15
C LEU A 486 -7.99 -8.54 13.87
N GLU A 487 -8.56 -9.75 13.89
CA GLU A 487 -9.79 -10.05 14.64
C GLU A 487 -9.62 -9.83 16.15
N MET A 488 -8.46 -10.23 16.71
CA MET A 488 -8.12 -9.99 18.11
C MET A 488 -8.04 -8.49 18.40
N LEU A 489 -7.34 -7.72 17.56
CA LEU A 489 -7.22 -6.27 17.72
C LEU A 489 -8.57 -5.55 17.58
N LYS A 490 -9.40 -5.97 16.63
CA LYS A 490 -10.78 -5.48 16.46
C LYS A 490 -11.60 -5.70 17.74
N SER A 491 -11.45 -6.87 18.36
CA SER A 491 -12.24 -7.26 19.55
C SER A 491 -11.74 -6.61 20.84
N ALA A 492 -10.53 -6.05 20.84
CA ALA A 492 -9.96 -5.38 22.01
C ALA A 492 -10.70 -4.07 22.31
N SER A 493 -11.05 -3.86 23.59
CA SER A 493 -11.77 -2.67 24.04
C SER A 493 -11.04 -1.36 23.70
N GLY A 494 -9.70 -1.37 23.72
CA GLY A 494 -8.87 -0.21 23.40
C GLY A 494 -9.06 0.30 21.96
N THR A 495 -9.39 -0.56 20.99
CA THR A 495 -9.64 -0.13 19.60
C THR A 495 -11.10 0.24 19.36
N GLN A 496 -12.00 -0.19 20.24
CA GLN A 496 -13.45 -0.05 20.12
C GLN A 496 -14.01 -0.63 18.80
N GLY A 497 -13.25 -1.51 18.13
CA GLY A 497 -13.59 -2.05 16.81
C GLY A 497 -13.53 -1.01 15.67
N LEU A 498 -12.88 0.14 15.87
CA LEU A 498 -12.79 1.21 14.88
C LEU A 498 -11.57 1.01 13.99
N LEU A 499 -11.77 1.06 12.67
CA LEU A 499 -10.74 0.71 11.68
C LEU A 499 -9.43 1.48 11.91
N PRO A 500 -9.40 2.84 12.01
CA PRO A 500 -8.14 3.56 12.26
C PRO A 500 -7.40 3.12 13.53
N LYS A 501 -8.14 2.80 14.60
CA LYS A 501 -7.57 2.35 15.88
C LYS A 501 -7.01 0.93 15.79
N VAL A 502 -7.69 0.04 15.05
CA VAL A 502 -7.19 -1.32 14.78
C VAL A 502 -5.90 -1.28 13.97
N MET A 503 -5.81 -0.42 12.93
CA MET A 503 -4.58 -0.26 12.14
C MET A 503 -3.43 0.27 13.00
N ALA A 504 -3.72 1.25 13.86
CA ALA A 504 -2.72 1.79 14.77
C ALA A 504 -2.25 0.72 15.76
N ALA A 505 -3.16 -0.13 16.26
CA ALA A 505 -2.83 -1.21 17.19
C ALA A 505 -2.02 -2.33 16.55
N TYR A 506 -2.20 -2.59 15.25
CA TYR A 506 -1.39 -3.56 14.51
C TYR A 506 0.08 -3.15 14.50
N ASN A 507 0.35 -1.85 14.30
CA ASN A 507 1.70 -1.32 14.24
C ASN A 507 2.32 -1.02 15.63
N ALA A 508 1.56 -0.41 16.55
CA ALA A 508 2.08 0.07 17.83
C ALA A 508 1.74 -0.82 19.04
N GLY A 509 0.90 -1.85 18.85
CA GLY A 509 0.32 -2.65 19.93
C GLY A 509 -0.85 -1.96 20.64
N LEU A 510 -1.58 -2.72 21.47
CA LEU A 510 -2.82 -2.24 22.12
C LEU A 510 -2.61 -1.21 23.22
N ALA A 511 -1.47 -1.24 23.91
CA ALA A 511 -1.25 -0.39 25.09
C ALA A 511 -1.24 1.12 24.74
N PRO A 512 -0.47 1.59 23.73
CA PRO A 512 -0.56 2.98 23.29
C PRO A 512 -1.97 3.37 22.82
N ILE A 513 -2.65 2.52 22.04
CA ILE A 513 -3.98 2.85 21.50
C ILE A 513 -5.01 2.99 22.62
N THR A 514 -4.91 2.16 23.65
CA THR A 514 -5.79 2.24 24.82
C THR A 514 -5.60 3.57 25.56
N ARG A 515 -4.35 4.02 25.74
CA ARG A 515 -4.05 5.32 26.37
C ARG A 515 -4.51 6.51 25.52
N TRP A 516 -4.33 6.43 24.20
CA TRP A 516 -4.71 7.50 23.28
C TRP A 516 -6.22 7.73 23.16
N ASN A 517 -7.06 6.84 23.71
CA ASN A 517 -8.49 7.11 23.88
C ASN A 517 -8.77 8.27 24.85
N THR A 518 -7.82 8.60 25.73
CA THR A 518 -7.94 9.68 26.71
C THR A 518 -6.87 10.76 26.56
N GLU A 519 -5.71 10.43 25.99
CA GLU A 519 -4.60 11.38 25.82
C GLU A 519 -4.77 12.29 24.58
N ILE A 520 -5.38 11.80 23.49
CA ILE A 520 -5.56 12.59 22.27
C ILE A 520 -6.83 13.45 22.39
N LYS A 521 -6.69 14.77 22.26
CA LYS A 521 -7.83 15.69 22.13
C LYS A 521 -8.31 15.78 20.68
N ASP A 522 -9.09 14.80 20.25
CA ASP A 522 -9.67 14.75 18.90
C ASP A 522 -11.12 15.26 18.80
N ASP A 523 -11.79 15.54 19.92
CA ASP A 523 -13.20 16.00 19.94
C ASP A 523 -14.18 15.05 19.21
N GLY A 524 -13.83 13.76 19.12
CA GLY A 524 -14.59 12.77 18.37
C GLY A 524 -14.34 12.77 16.86
N ASP A 525 -13.40 13.57 16.35
CA ASP A 525 -13.02 13.64 14.93
C ASP A 525 -11.99 12.54 14.58
N PRO A 526 -12.34 11.57 13.72
CA PRO A 526 -11.42 10.49 13.35
C PRO A 526 -10.17 10.97 12.62
N LEU A 527 -10.27 12.01 11.79
CA LEU A 527 -9.14 12.54 11.05
C LEU A 527 -8.21 13.31 11.98
N LEU A 528 -8.76 14.08 12.92
CA LEU A 528 -7.94 14.74 13.94
C LEU A 528 -7.21 13.72 14.81
N TRP A 529 -7.89 12.63 15.21
CA TRP A 529 -7.27 11.55 15.96
C TRP A 529 -6.09 10.94 15.19
N MET A 530 -6.31 10.58 13.92
CA MET A 530 -5.27 10.01 13.04
C MET A 530 -4.05 10.93 12.94
N GLU A 531 -4.25 12.23 12.68
CA GLU A 531 -3.16 13.19 12.53
C GLU A 531 -2.46 13.54 13.85
N SER A 532 -3.11 13.24 14.97
CA SER A 532 -2.61 13.50 16.32
C SER A 532 -1.91 12.31 16.98
N ILE A 533 -1.83 11.15 16.32
CA ILE A 533 -1.09 9.99 16.81
C ILE A 533 0.37 10.40 17.10
N PRO A 534 0.86 10.29 18.36
CA PRO A 534 2.19 10.75 18.74
C PRO A 534 3.32 10.02 18.02
N TYR A 535 3.16 8.72 17.77
CA TYR A 535 4.16 7.90 17.10
C TYR A 535 4.15 8.21 15.60
N TRP A 536 5.22 8.83 15.12
CA TRP A 536 5.35 9.21 13.70
C TRP A 536 5.12 8.02 12.77
N GLU A 537 5.74 6.88 13.05
CA GLU A 537 5.62 5.67 12.25
C GLU A 537 4.18 5.16 12.20
N THR A 538 3.52 5.09 13.36
CA THR A 538 2.12 4.63 13.47
C THR A 538 1.15 5.57 12.77
N ARG A 539 1.33 6.89 12.91
CA ARG A 539 0.52 7.87 12.17
C ARG A 539 0.63 7.68 10.66
N GLY A 540 1.86 7.52 10.17
CA GLY A 540 2.12 7.22 8.75
C GLY A 540 1.53 5.88 8.34
N TYR A 541 1.60 4.87 9.21
CA TYR A 541 1.07 3.52 8.98
C TYR A 541 -0.45 3.51 8.80
N VAL A 542 -1.19 4.16 9.69
CA VAL A 542 -2.66 4.24 9.57
C VAL A 542 -3.06 4.90 8.25
N ASN A 543 -2.40 6.02 7.91
CA ASN A 543 -2.68 6.73 6.66
C ASN A 543 -2.42 5.85 5.43
N ILE A 544 -1.25 5.20 5.35
CA ILE A 544 -0.88 4.39 4.17
C ILE A 544 -1.73 3.13 4.03
N VAL A 545 -2.10 2.46 5.13
CA VAL A 545 -2.94 1.26 5.04
C VAL A 545 -4.36 1.60 4.61
N LEU A 546 -4.97 2.67 5.15
CA LEU A 546 -6.28 3.13 4.69
C LEU A 546 -6.25 3.55 3.21
N ARG A 547 -5.22 4.31 2.82
CA ARG A 547 -5.01 4.70 1.42
C ARG A 547 -4.88 3.47 0.51
N ASN A 548 -4.06 2.49 0.90
CA ASN A 548 -3.90 1.25 0.13
C ASN A 548 -5.20 0.47 0.04
N TYR A 549 -5.96 0.37 1.14
CA TYR A 549 -7.25 -0.30 1.18
C TYR A 549 -8.22 0.30 0.16
N TRP A 550 -8.34 1.62 0.12
CA TRP A 550 -9.22 2.30 -0.84
C TRP A 550 -8.75 2.18 -2.28
N MET A 551 -7.44 2.08 -2.52
CA MET A 551 -6.92 1.80 -3.86
C MET A 551 -7.24 0.37 -4.32
N TYR A 552 -7.24 -0.62 -3.41
CA TYR A 552 -7.73 -1.97 -3.70
C TYR A 552 -9.24 -1.99 -3.94
N GLU A 553 -10.04 -1.29 -3.14
CA GLU A 553 -11.50 -1.17 -3.37
C GLU A 553 -11.79 -0.48 -4.71
N ARG A 554 -11.06 0.59 -5.05
CA ARG A 554 -11.14 1.28 -6.35
C ARG A 554 -10.80 0.35 -7.51
N GLN A 555 -9.76 -0.46 -7.37
CA GLN A 555 -9.36 -1.45 -8.37
C GLN A 555 -10.45 -2.51 -8.61
N ALA A 556 -11.16 -2.90 -7.55
CA ALA A 556 -12.30 -3.80 -7.65
C ALA A 556 -13.59 -3.13 -8.17
N GLY A 557 -13.59 -1.81 -8.38
CA GLY A 557 -14.76 -1.03 -8.76
C GLY A 557 -15.82 -0.92 -7.65
N GLY A 558 -15.45 -1.21 -6.39
CA GLY A 558 -16.35 -1.18 -5.24
C GLY A 558 -16.50 0.21 -4.63
N VAL A 559 -17.59 0.41 -3.89
CA VAL A 559 -17.76 1.60 -3.03
C VAL A 559 -16.95 1.38 -1.75
N SER A 560 -16.17 2.38 -1.36
CA SER A 560 -15.43 2.36 -0.11
C SER A 560 -16.25 2.96 1.04
N GLU A 561 -16.94 2.12 1.80
CA GLU A 561 -17.74 2.58 2.96
C GLU A 561 -16.90 3.29 4.01
N SER A 562 -15.66 2.81 4.23
CA SER A 562 -14.77 3.40 5.21
C SER A 562 -14.29 4.80 4.79
N ARG A 563 -14.06 5.02 3.49
CA ARG A 563 -13.74 6.34 2.93
C ARG A 563 -14.93 7.28 3.00
N VAL A 564 -16.12 6.81 2.65
CA VAL A 564 -17.37 7.59 2.76
C VAL A 564 -17.61 8.04 4.21
N ALA A 565 -17.42 7.13 5.17
CA ALA A 565 -17.56 7.44 6.59
C ALA A 565 -16.58 8.55 7.03
N LEU A 566 -15.30 8.43 6.70
CA LEU A 566 -14.30 9.44 7.05
C LEU A 566 -14.53 10.79 6.35
N ALA A 567 -15.00 10.78 5.10
CA ALA A 567 -15.34 12.02 4.38
C ALA A 567 -16.54 12.76 5.00
N GLN A 568 -17.33 12.06 5.82
CA GLN A 568 -18.46 12.59 6.56
C GLN A 568 -18.15 12.83 8.04
N ASP A 569 -16.86 12.87 8.41
CA ASP A 569 -16.36 13.03 9.78
C ASP A 569 -16.88 11.94 10.74
N MET A 570 -17.13 10.73 10.24
CA MET A 570 -17.58 9.57 11.01
C MET A 570 -16.49 8.50 11.11
N TRP A 571 -16.50 7.75 12.21
CA TRP A 571 -15.57 6.65 12.43
C TRP A 571 -16.05 5.39 11.70
N PRO A 572 -15.27 4.83 10.77
CA PRO A 572 -15.58 3.52 10.22
C PRO A 572 -15.23 2.41 11.22
N THR A 573 -16.14 1.45 11.40
CA THR A 573 -15.82 0.20 12.09
C THR A 573 -14.90 -0.65 11.21
N PHE A 574 -14.17 -1.57 11.84
CA PHE A 574 -13.35 -2.55 11.13
C PHE A 574 -14.19 -3.34 10.12
N PRO A 575 -13.78 -3.42 8.84
CA PRO A 575 -14.55 -4.10 7.80
C PRO A 575 -14.40 -5.61 7.93
N GLU A 576 -15.54 -6.29 8.08
CA GLU A 576 -15.63 -7.73 7.89
C GLU A 576 -16.09 -8.01 6.45
N LEU A 577 -16.38 -9.27 6.12
CA LEU A 577 -16.91 -9.64 4.80
C LEU A 577 -18.25 -8.96 4.46
N ALA A 578 -19.01 -8.53 5.47
CA ALA A 578 -20.27 -7.80 5.29
C ALA A 578 -20.07 -6.28 5.15
N GLY A 579 -18.83 -5.80 5.24
CA GLY A 579 -18.48 -4.38 5.17
C GLY A 579 -18.26 -3.70 6.52
N SER A 580 -18.31 -2.37 6.51
CA SER A 580 -18.06 -1.49 7.65
C SER A 580 -19.29 -0.64 7.96
N LYS A 581 -19.41 -0.16 9.20
CA LYS A 581 -20.45 0.80 9.59
C LYS A 581 -19.80 2.13 9.93
N ALA A 582 -20.52 3.21 9.71
CA ALA A 582 -20.13 4.53 10.17
C ALA A 582 -20.76 4.82 11.54
N VAL A 583 -19.96 5.25 12.51
CA VAL A 583 -20.43 5.66 13.84
C VAL A 583 -19.91 7.04 14.21
N ARG A 584 -20.68 7.77 15.01
CA ARG A 584 -20.23 9.03 15.61
C ARG A 584 -19.61 8.76 16.97
N MET A 585 -18.64 9.60 17.35
CA MET A 585 -18.03 9.57 18.66
C MET A 585 -18.26 10.91 19.34
N ALA A 586 -18.56 10.89 20.63
CA ALA A 586 -18.58 12.10 21.45
C ALA A 586 -17.15 12.51 21.84
N ALA A 587 -16.96 13.77 22.22
CA ALA A 587 -15.67 14.32 22.65
C ALA A 587 -15.01 13.55 23.81
N ASN A 588 -15.78 12.82 24.61
CA ASN A 588 -15.29 11.97 25.70
C ASN A 588 -14.87 10.56 25.25
N GLY A 589 -14.80 10.31 23.94
CA GLY A 589 -14.39 9.02 23.37
C GLY A 589 -15.49 7.94 23.34
N ALA A 590 -16.72 8.28 23.76
CA ALA A 590 -17.84 7.33 23.74
C ALA A 590 -18.49 7.25 22.35
N ILE A 591 -18.69 6.04 21.84
CA ILE A 591 -19.45 5.83 20.59
C ILE A 591 -20.92 6.19 20.83
N LEU A 592 -21.43 7.11 20.02
CA LEU A 592 -22.83 7.49 19.98
C LEU A 592 -23.57 6.44 19.17
N ARG A 593 -24.22 5.49 19.86
CA ARG A 593 -25.12 4.54 19.22
C ARG A 593 -26.41 5.28 18.86
N GLY A 594 -26.72 5.35 17.56
CA GLY A 594 -28.02 5.84 17.10
C GLY A 594 -29.14 4.97 17.70
N HIS A 595 -30.17 5.60 18.25
CA HIS A 595 -31.43 4.94 18.58
C HIS A 595 -32.26 4.70 17.32
#